data_AF-A0A350QJ44-F1
#
_entry.id   AF-A0A350QJ44-F1
#
_cell.length_a   1.000
_cell.length_b   1.000
_cell.length_c   1.000
_cell.angle_alpha   90.00
_cell.angle_beta   90.00
_cell.angle_gamma   90.00
#
_symmetry.space_group_name_H-M   'P 1'
#
loop_
_entity.id
_entity.type
_entity.pdbx_description
1 polymer ?
#
loop_
_entity_poly.entity_id
_entity_poly.type
_entity_poly.pdbx_seq_one_letter_code
_entity_poly.pdbx_strand_id
1 'polypeptide(L)'
;MRIRSTLLVCFMVLASLMLSDKALATELAERLRLASENYEQVITELLVSNQQHHYADWLVLAQAYLSSNNKDAAIAALQQAETLASSEQQHAHIALLRAKVYGILFRDTRHAISYLQQADTLLRASTDIAARQLYSEVLTNFAQAHNQLGDLTQAEHFASQSLNLALDLKDLRKELAARIMLGRLAL
;
A
#
# COMPACT_ATOMS: atom_id res chain seq x y z
N MET A 1 -42.89 -15.44 -12.43
CA MET A 1 -42.28 -15.42 -11.07
C MET A 1 -40.82 -15.89 -10.99
N ARG A 2 -40.13 -16.28 -12.08
CA ARG A 2 -38.73 -16.78 -12.01
C ARG A 2 -37.62 -15.71 -11.97
N ILE A 3 -37.91 -14.49 -12.39
CA ILE A 3 -36.91 -13.39 -12.52
C ILE A 3 -36.49 -12.83 -11.14
N ARG A 4 -37.37 -12.85 -10.14
CA ARG A 4 -37.05 -12.35 -8.79
C ARG A 4 -36.08 -13.25 -8.02
N SER A 5 -36.07 -14.56 -8.33
CA SER A 5 -35.21 -15.53 -7.64
C SER A 5 -33.75 -15.46 -8.13
N THR A 6 -33.53 -15.29 -9.44
CA THR A 6 -32.18 -15.16 -10.01
C THR A 6 -31.51 -13.84 -9.63
N LEU A 7 -32.27 -12.73 -9.56
CA LEU A 7 -31.76 -11.44 -9.06
C LEU A 7 -31.35 -11.51 -7.58
N LEU A 8 -32.11 -12.22 -6.74
CA LEU A 8 -31.80 -12.42 -5.33
C LEU A 8 -30.52 -13.25 -5.14
N VAL A 9 -30.36 -14.35 -5.89
CA VAL A 9 -29.15 -15.20 -5.83
C VAL A 9 -27.92 -14.44 -6.35
N CYS A 10 -28.05 -13.70 -7.44
CA CYS A 10 -26.95 -12.89 -7.98
C CYS A 10 -26.54 -11.78 -7.01
N PHE A 11 -27.51 -11.13 -6.35
CA PHE A 11 -27.24 -10.14 -5.31
C PHE A 11 -26.56 -10.76 -4.08
N MET A 12 -26.96 -11.96 -3.64
CA MET A 12 -26.30 -12.64 -2.53
C MET A 12 -24.86 -13.04 -2.85
N VAL A 13 -24.59 -13.52 -4.07
CA VAL A 13 -23.23 -13.88 -4.52
C VAL A 13 -22.35 -12.63 -4.65
N LEU A 14 -22.87 -11.54 -5.24
CA LEU A 14 -22.17 -10.26 -5.30
C LEU A 14 -21.88 -9.70 -3.90
N ALA A 15 -22.84 -9.77 -2.98
CA ALA A 15 -22.64 -9.33 -1.60
C ALA A 15 -21.60 -10.18 -0.88
N SER A 16 -21.60 -11.52 -1.04
CA SER A 16 -20.62 -12.40 -0.41
C SER A 16 -19.20 -12.21 -0.96
N LEU A 17 -19.07 -11.95 -2.26
CA LEU A 17 -17.78 -11.62 -2.89
C LEU A 17 -17.21 -10.31 -2.33
N MET A 18 -18.06 -9.28 -2.25
CA MET A 18 -17.68 -7.97 -1.69
C MET A 18 -17.31 -8.02 -0.20
N LEU A 19 -17.95 -8.90 0.57
CA LEU A 19 -17.59 -9.15 1.97
C LEU A 19 -16.24 -9.86 2.11
N SER A 20 -15.95 -10.81 1.23
CA SER A 20 -14.67 -11.54 1.19
C SER A 20 -13.50 -10.64 0.81
N ASP A 21 -13.65 -9.79 -0.21
CA ASP A 21 -12.58 -8.89 -0.67
C ASP A 21 -12.21 -7.86 0.39
N LYS A 22 -13.19 -7.32 1.12
CA LYS A 22 -12.93 -6.43 2.26
C LYS A 22 -12.19 -7.15 3.38
N ALA A 23 -12.58 -8.39 3.71
CA ALA A 23 -11.92 -9.18 4.73
C ALA A 23 -10.44 -9.46 4.37
N LEU A 24 -10.18 -9.85 3.13
CA LEU A 24 -8.82 -10.08 2.61
C LEU A 24 -7.97 -8.80 2.64
N ALA A 25 -8.55 -7.65 2.25
CA ALA A 25 -7.85 -6.37 2.31
C ALA A 25 -7.49 -5.97 3.75
N THR A 26 -8.40 -6.19 4.71
CA THR A 26 -8.13 -5.94 6.13
C THR A 26 -7.08 -6.89 6.70
N GLU A 27 -7.08 -8.16 6.26
CA GLU A 27 -6.09 -9.15 6.68
C GLU A 27 -4.69 -8.76 6.17
N LEU A 28 -4.55 -8.41 4.88
CA LEU A 28 -3.27 -8.00 4.32
C LEU A 28 -2.74 -6.74 5.02
N ALA A 29 -3.60 -5.74 5.25
CA ALA A 29 -3.21 -4.51 5.94
C ALA A 29 -2.67 -4.80 7.35
N GLU A 30 -3.33 -5.70 8.09
CA GLU A 30 -2.89 -6.09 9.42
C GLU A 30 -1.55 -6.85 9.40
N ARG A 31 -1.37 -7.75 8.43
CA ARG A 31 -0.10 -8.47 8.26
C ARG A 31 1.06 -7.54 7.91
N LEU A 32 0.82 -6.52 7.08
CA LEU A 32 1.82 -5.48 6.78
C LEU A 32 2.14 -4.60 7.98
N ARG A 33 1.14 -4.30 8.83
CA ARG A 33 1.35 -3.60 10.10
C ARG A 33 2.23 -4.41 11.04
N LEU A 34 1.92 -5.69 11.24
CA LEU A 34 2.74 -6.60 12.05
C LEU A 34 4.16 -6.76 11.48
N ALA A 35 4.31 -6.85 10.17
CA ALA A 35 5.63 -6.83 9.53
C ALA A 35 6.40 -5.54 9.78
N SER A 36 5.71 -4.43 10.01
CA SER A 36 6.36 -3.15 10.33
C SER A 36 6.80 -3.07 11.78
N GLU A 37 6.03 -3.63 12.71
CA GLU A 37 6.24 -3.54 14.16
C GLU A 37 7.06 -4.70 14.74
N ASN A 38 6.83 -5.92 14.25
CA ASN A 38 7.39 -7.18 14.76
C ASN A 38 8.10 -7.97 13.64
N TYR A 39 8.92 -7.29 12.85
CA TYR A 39 9.53 -7.84 11.63
C TYR A 39 10.32 -9.14 11.86
N GLU A 40 11.04 -9.27 12.99
CA GLU A 40 11.85 -10.47 13.28
C GLU A 40 10.99 -11.73 13.41
N GLN A 41 9.89 -11.62 14.13
CA GLN A 41 8.94 -12.71 14.30
C GLN A 41 8.31 -13.08 12.95
N VAL A 42 7.84 -12.08 12.20
CA VAL A 42 7.22 -12.29 10.87
C VAL A 42 8.18 -12.96 9.90
N ILE A 43 9.45 -12.53 9.84
CA ILE A 43 10.47 -13.15 9.00
C ILE A 43 10.66 -14.61 9.44
N THR A 44 10.81 -14.86 10.73
CA THR A 44 11.06 -16.21 11.26
C THR A 44 9.91 -17.16 10.94
N GLU A 45 8.67 -16.75 11.19
CA GLU A 45 7.47 -17.56 10.94
C GLU A 45 7.33 -17.91 9.45
N LEU A 46 7.55 -16.94 8.56
CA LEU A 46 7.46 -17.17 7.13
C LEU A 46 8.62 -18.03 6.61
N LEU A 47 9.85 -17.86 7.10
CA LEU A 47 10.98 -18.68 6.66
C LEU A 47 10.92 -20.14 7.15
N VAL A 48 10.30 -20.39 8.31
CA VAL A 48 10.14 -21.75 8.86
C VAL A 48 8.91 -22.46 8.29
N SER A 49 7.97 -21.71 7.70
CA SER A 49 6.79 -22.29 7.07
C SER A 49 7.18 -23.18 5.89
N ASN A 50 6.71 -24.42 5.90
CA ASN A 50 6.85 -25.36 4.78
C ASN A 50 5.77 -25.17 3.70
N GLN A 51 4.89 -24.17 3.85
CA GLN A 51 3.84 -23.88 2.88
C GLN A 51 4.40 -23.08 1.71
N GLN A 52 3.79 -23.23 0.53
CA GLN A 52 4.13 -22.40 -0.61
C GLN A 52 3.73 -20.95 -0.33
N HIS A 53 4.67 -20.03 -0.46
CA HIS A 53 4.41 -18.61 -0.32
C HIS A 53 3.55 -18.08 -1.46
N HIS A 54 2.48 -17.39 -1.09
CA HIS A 54 1.62 -16.63 -2.00
C HIS A 54 2.08 -15.18 -2.08
N TYR A 55 1.47 -14.41 -2.99
CA TYR A 55 1.72 -12.98 -3.17
C TYR A 55 1.81 -12.21 -1.84
N ALA A 56 0.82 -12.41 -0.95
CA ALA A 56 0.74 -11.69 0.31
C ALA A 56 1.93 -11.99 1.23
N ASP A 57 2.41 -13.23 1.25
CA ASP A 57 3.55 -13.65 2.08
C ASP A 57 4.83 -12.93 1.64
N TRP A 58 5.07 -12.86 0.32
CA TRP A 58 6.23 -12.16 -0.23
C TRP A 58 6.15 -10.64 0.00
N LEU A 59 4.96 -10.04 -0.11
CA LEU A 59 4.78 -8.62 0.18
C LEU A 59 5.03 -8.32 1.67
N VAL A 60 4.56 -9.20 2.55
CA VAL A 60 4.77 -9.11 4.01
C VAL A 60 6.25 -9.28 4.37
N LEU A 61 6.95 -10.24 3.76
CA LEU A 61 8.41 -10.38 3.88
C LEU A 61 9.13 -9.12 3.41
N ALA A 62 8.73 -8.53 2.28
CA ALA A 62 9.33 -7.29 1.80
C ALA A 62 9.17 -6.14 2.80
N GLN A 63 7.99 -5.98 3.41
CA GLN A 63 7.77 -4.98 4.45
C GLN A 63 8.60 -5.27 5.71
N ALA A 64 8.71 -6.54 6.11
CA ALA A 64 9.53 -6.92 7.27
C ALA A 64 11.02 -6.68 7.02
N TYR A 65 11.53 -7.01 5.82
CA TYR A 65 12.91 -6.72 5.44
C TYR A 65 13.19 -5.23 5.28
N LEU A 66 12.22 -4.44 4.81
CA LEU A 66 12.31 -2.99 4.85
C LEU A 66 12.49 -2.49 6.30
N SER A 67 11.69 -3.00 7.24
CA SER A 67 11.77 -2.63 8.66
C SER A 67 13.04 -3.12 9.36
N SER A 68 13.61 -4.25 8.95
CA SER A 68 14.90 -4.75 9.44
C SER A 68 16.11 -4.09 8.74
N ASN A 69 15.87 -3.09 7.89
CA ASN A 69 16.89 -2.38 7.11
C ASN A 69 17.69 -3.30 6.15
N ASN A 70 17.11 -4.43 5.75
CA ASN A 70 17.69 -5.37 4.79
C ASN A 70 17.16 -5.10 3.38
N LYS A 71 17.76 -4.12 2.70
CA LYS A 71 17.30 -3.64 1.39
C LYS A 71 17.36 -4.71 0.29
N ASP A 72 18.37 -5.57 0.29
CA ASP A 72 18.54 -6.58 -0.76
C ASP A 72 17.48 -7.68 -0.63
N ALA A 73 17.22 -8.14 0.59
CA ALA A 73 16.14 -9.10 0.86
C ALA A 73 14.75 -8.50 0.59
N ALA A 74 14.56 -7.20 0.89
CA ALA A 74 13.31 -6.51 0.58
C ALA A 74 13.05 -6.48 -0.94
N ILE A 75 14.06 -6.14 -1.75
CA ILE A 75 13.94 -6.16 -3.21
C ILE A 75 13.71 -7.58 -3.74
N ALA A 76 14.43 -8.58 -3.25
CA ALA A 76 14.23 -9.97 -3.65
C ALA A 76 12.81 -10.47 -3.34
N ALA A 77 12.27 -10.15 -2.16
CA ALA A 77 10.90 -10.48 -1.79
C ALA A 77 9.88 -9.76 -2.68
N LEU A 78 10.12 -8.48 -3.03
CA LEU A 78 9.25 -7.75 -3.97
C LEU A 78 9.27 -8.36 -5.38
N GLN A 79 10.41 -8.86 -5.85
CA GLN A 79 10.49 -9.57 -7.12
C GLN A 79 9.66 -10.85 -7.10
N GLN A 80 9.71 -11.62 -6.01
CA GLN A 80 8.85 -12.81 -5.87
C GLN A 80 7.37 -12.43 -5.84
N ALA A 81 6.99 -11.40 -5.07
CA ALA A 81 5.61 -10.89 -5.06
C ALA A 81 5.15 -10.48 -6.46
N GLU A 82 6.00 -9.83 -7.25
CA GLU A 82 5.71 -9.38 -8.62
C GLU A 82 5.43 -10.56 -9.57
N THR A 83 6.11 -11.70 -9.42
CA THR A 83 5.81 -12.90 -10.23
C THR A 83 4.43 -13.50 -9.95
N LEU A 84 3.84 -13.19 -8.79
CA LEU A 84 2.56 -13.74 -8.34
C LEU A 84 1.42 -12.71 -8.39
N ALA A 85 1.73 -11.44 -8.64
CA ALA A 85 0.76 -10.36 -8.63
C ALA A 85 -0.22 -10.50 -9.82
N SER A 86 -1.51 -10.42 -9.54
CA SER A 86 -2.58 -10.63 -10.53
C SER A 86 -3.56 -9.48 -10.68
N SER A 87 -3.48 -8.45 -9.82
CA SER A 87 -4.35 -7.27 -9.88
C SER A 87 -3.59 -5.96 -9.86
N GLU A 88 -4.21 -4.89 -10.36
CA GLU A 88 -3.61 -3.54 -10.34
C GLU A 88 -3.28 -3.09 -8.91
N GLN A 89 -4.15 -3.41 -7.94
CA GLN A 89 -3.89 -3.11 -6.53
C GLN A 89 -2.65 -3.84 -5.99
N GLN A 90 -2.43 -5.10 -6.39
CA GLN A 90 -1.25 -5.85 -5.98
C GLN A 90 0.04 -5.27 -6.59
N HIS A 91 0.00 -4.90 -7.87
CA HIS A 91 1.12 -4.20 -8.50
C HIS A 91 1.39 -2.84 -7.85
N ALA A 92 0.35 -2.12 -7.45
CA ALA A 92 0.49 -0.84 -6.76
C ALA A 92 1.09 -0.99 -5.36
N HIS A 93 0.74 -2.04 -4.62
CA HIS A 93 1.39 -2.39 -3.35
C HIS A 93 2.89 -2.64 -3.53
N ILE A 94 3.27 -3.44 -4.53
CA ILE A 94 4.67 -3.70 -4.83
C ILE A 94 5.39 -2.40 -5.16
N ALA A 95 4.82 -1.57 -6.03
CA ALA A 95 5.39 -0.28 -6.40
C ALA A 95 5.56 0.66 -5.18
N LEU A 96 4.57 0.73 -4.29
CA LEU A 96 4.66 1.50 -3.05
C LEU A 96 5.79 1.00 -2.13
N LEU A 97 5.87 -0.30 -1.86
CA LEU A 97 6.94 -0.85 -1.01
C LEU A 97 8.32 -0.66 -1.67
N ARG A 98 8.41 -0.84 -2.99
CA ARG A 98 9.63 -0.58 -3.75
C ARG A 98 10.05 0.88 -3.62
N ALA A 99 9.11 1.82 -3.73
CA ALA A 99 9.38 3.24 -3.49
C ALA A 99 9.95 3.50 -2.09
N LYS A 100 9.36 2.91 -1.05
CA LYS A 100 9.85 3.03 0.33
C LYS A 100 11.26 2.46 0.48
N VAL A 101 11.55 1.29 -0.11
CA VAL A 101 12.89 0.70 -0.09
C VAL A 101 13.92 1.62 -0.75
N TYR A 102 13.64 2.14 -1.95
CA TYR A 102 14.55 3.06 -2.64
C TYR A 102 14.72 4.38 -1.89
N GLY A 103 13.63 5.00 -1.45
CA GLY A 103 13.66 6.30 -0.79
C GLY A 103 14.31 6.26 0.60
N ILE A 104 14.07 5.19 1.37
CA ILE A 104 14.56 5.09 2.76
C ILE A 104 15.93 4.41 2.81
N LEU A 105 16.07 3.22 2.21
CA LEU A 105 17.26 2.37 2.40
C LEU A 105 18.35 2.64 1.37
N PHE A 106 17.99 2.91 0.12
CA PHE A 106 18.95 3.31 -0.91
C PHE A 106 19.20 4.82 -0.93
N ARG A 107 18.34 5.61 -0.26
CA ARG A 107 18.35 7.09 -0.30
C ARG A 107 18.27 7.63 -1.74
N ASP A 108 17.57 6.90 -2.60
CA ASP A 108 17.34 7.25 -3.98
C ASP A 108 15.90 7.74 -4.17
N THR A 109 15.71 9.02 -3.83
CA THR A 109 14.39 9.65 -3.88
C THR A 109 13.86 9.75 -5.31
N ARG A 110 14.71 9.80 -6.34
CA ARG A 110 14.27 9.86 -7.74
C ARG A 110 13.66 8.54 -8.20
N HIS A 111 14.30 7.42 -7.90
CA HIS A 111 13.70 6.10 -8.16
C HIS A 111 12.45 5.87 -7.31
N ALA A 112 12.45 6.33 -6.05
CA ALA A 112 11.25 6.27 -5.22
C ALA A 112 10.05 6.96 -5.89
N ILE A 113 10.23 8.18 -6.41
CA ILE A 113 9.19 8.91 -7.15
C ILE A 113 8.73 8.14 -8.39
N SER A 114 9.64 7.54 -9.15
CA SER A 114 9.28 6.73 -10.33
C SER A 114 8.36 5.55 -9.97
N TYR A 115 8.63 4.86 -8.86
CA TYR A 115 7.75 3.79 -8.40
C TYR A 115 6.43 4.31 -7.82
N LEU A 116 6.42 5.47 -7.17
CA LEU A 116 5.17 6.11 -6.74
C LEU A 116 4.29 6.50 -7.93
N GLN A 117 4.87 6.94 -9.05
CA GLN A 117 4.14 7.22 -10.30
C GLN A 117 3.51 5.97 -10.91
N GLN A 118 4.17 4.81 -10.77
CA GLN A 118 3.58 3.54 -11.19
C GLN A 118 2.36 3.19 -10.32
N ALA A 119 2.47 3.31 -9.00
CA ALA A 119 1.36 3.07 -8.08
C ALA A 119 0.20 4.05 -8.31
N ASP A 120 0.50 5.33 -8.59
CA ASP A 120 -0.49 6.36 -8.93
C ASP A 120 -1.29 5.99 -10.16
N THR A 121 -0.61 5.60 -11.25
CA THR A 121 -1.24 5.22 -12.52
C THR A 121 -2.26 4.09 -12.32
N LEU A 122 -1.96 3.15 -11.43
CA LEU A 122 -2.81 2.00 -11.11
C LEU A 122 -3.99 2.34 -10.19
N LEU A 123 -3.87 3.37 -9.34
CA LEU A 123 -4.84 3.59 -8.25
C LEU A 123 -5.70 4.85 -8.40
N ARG A 124 -5.22 5.89 -9.10
CA ARG A 124 -5.83 7.24 -9.10
C ARG A 124 -7.29 7.28 -9.54
N ALA A 125 -7.72 6.34 -10.37
CA ALA A 125 -9.08 6.25 -10.90
C ALA A 125 -9.96 5.24 -10.15
N SER A 126 -9.41 4.51 -9.17
CA SER A 126 -10.13 3.46 -8.48
C SER A 126 -11.19 4.02 -7.53
N THR A 127 -12.38 3.44 -7.57
CA THR A 127 -13.45 3.71 -6.61
C THR A 127 -13.50 2.70 -5.46
N ASP A 128 -12.68 1.65 -5.52
CA ASP A 128 -12.60 0.65 -4.46
C ASP A 128 -11.99 1.24 -3.18
N ILE A 129 -12.55 0.90 -2.02
CA ILE A 129 -12.12 1.49 -0.75
C ILE A 129 -10.70 1.05 -0.37
N ALA A 130 -10.33 -0.20 -0.59
CA ALA A 130 -8.98 -0.68 -0.28
C ALA A 130 -7.94 -0.04 -1.19
N ALA A 131 -8.25 0.06 -2.49
CA ALA A 131 -7.41 0.79 -3.45
C ALA A 131 -7.26 2.28 -3.08
N ARG A 132 -8.34 2.95 -2.66
CA ARG A 132 -8.29 4.35 -2.19
C ARG A 132 -7.50 4.50 -0.90
N GLN A 133 -7.59 3.55 0.03
CA GLN A 133 -6.77 3.55 1.25
C GLN A 133 -5.28 3.42 0.92
N LEU A 134 -4.93 2.50 0.01
CA LEU A 134 -3.56 2.35 -0.49
C LEU A 134 -3.07 3.61 -1.22
N TYR A 135 -3.94 4.23 -2.03
CA TYR A 135 -3.61 5.45 -2.76
C TYR A 135 -3.29 6.63 -1.82
N SER A 136 -3.97 6.72 -0.67
CA SER A 136 -3.62 7.72 0.35
C SER A 136 -2.19 7.54 0.89
N GLU A 137 -1.70 6.30 1.01
CA GLU A 137 -0.31 6.04 1.36
C GLU A 137 0.65 6.45 0.24
N VAL A 138 0.29 6.21 -1.03
CA VAL A 138 1.08 6.67 -2.19
C VAL A 138 1.22 8.20 -2.19
N LEU A 139 0.13 8.94 -1.98
CA LEU A 139 0.14 10.41 -1.91
C LEU A 139 1.01 10.93 -0.75
N THR A 140 0.93 10.28 0.41
CA THR A 140 1.79 10.64 1.56
C THR A 140 3.28 10.44 1.24
N ASN A 141 3.62 9.33 0.56
CA ASN A 141 5.00 9.05 0.18
C ASN A 141 5.51 9.98 -0.93
N PHE A 142 4.65 10.43 -1.85
CA PHE A 142 5.00 11.50 -2.80
C PHE A 142 5.33 12.80 -2.09
N ALA A 143 4.48 13.22 -1.14
CA ALA A 143 4.73 14.44 -0.37
C ALA A 143 6.09 14.38 0.34
N GLN A 144 6.38 13.24 0.98
CA GLN A 144 7.67 13.01 1.63
C GLN A 144 8.84 13.04 0.64
N ALA A 145 8.71 12.39 -0.52
CA ALA A 145 9.78 12.32 -1.51
C ALA A 145 10.09 13.69 -2.12
N HIS A 146 9.07 14.47 -2.49
CA HIS A 146 9.28 15.83 -2.99
C HIS A 146 9.85 16.76 -1.92
N ASN A 147 9.42 16.63 -0.66
CA ASN A 147 10.02 17.36 0.46
C ASN A 147 11.51 17.04 0.62
N GLN A 148 11.92 15.77 0.51
CA GLN A 148 13.33 15.36 0.55
C GLN A 148 14.17 15.97 -0.59
N LEU A 149 13.56 16.26 -1.74
CA LEU A 149 14.21 16.93 -2.87
C LEU A 149 14.19 18.47 -2.75
N GLY A 150 13.54 19.03 -1.73
CA GLY A 150 13.33 20.47 -1.58
C GLY A 150 12.25 21.04 -2.52
N ASP A 151 11.49 20.20 -3.21
CA ASP A 151 10.39 20.59 -4.08
C ASP A 151 9.12 20.76 -3.24
N LEU A 152 9.07 21.87 -2.50
CA LEU A 152 7.99 22.15 -1.55
C LEU A 152 6.62 22.31 -2.24
N THR A 153 6.61 22.82 -3.48
CA THR A 153 5.38 22.97 -4.27
C THR A 153 4.72 21.63 -4.55
N GLN A 154 5.48 20.65 -5.06
CA GLN A 154 4.93 19.31 -5.28
C GLN A 154 4.65 18.59 -3.96
N ALA A 155 5.49 18.79 -2.94
CA ALA A 155 5.25 18.19 -1.63
C ALA A 155 3.91 18.64 -1.03
N GLU A 156 3.60 19.94 -1.10
CA GLU A 156 2.34 20.51 -0.62
C GLU A 156 1.15 20.03 -1.47
N HIS A 157 1.32 19.95 -2.79
CA HIS A 157 0.31 19.42 -3.70
C HIS A 157 -0.14 18.01 -3.28
N PHE A 158 0.81 17.08 -3.14
CA PHE A 158 0.51 15.71 -2.76
C PHE A 158 0.03 15.57 -1.31
N ALA A 159 0.56 16.36 -0.38
CA ALA A 159 0.09 16.37 1.00
C ALA A 159 -1.37 16.84 1.11
N SER A 160 -1.75 17.85 0.32
CA SER A 160 -3.13 18.35 0.23
C SER A 160 -4.07 17.32 -0.37
N GLN A 161 -3.66 16.64 -1.44
CA GLN A 161 -4.42 15.52 -2.00
C GLN A 161 -4.61 14.39 -1.00
N SER A 162 -3.56 14.04 -0.25
CA SER A 162 -3.63 13.03 0.81
C SER A 162 -4.61 13.42 1.91
N LEU A 163 -4.62 14.70 2.33
CA LEU A 163 -5.57 15.21 3.32
C LEU A 163 -7.02 15.09 2.83
N ASN A 164 -7.30 15.53 1.60
CA ASN A 164 -8.64 15.45 1.02
C ASN A 164 -9.13 14.00 0.95
N LEU A 165 -8.27 13.08 0.53
CA LEU A 165 -8.62 11.66 0.46
C LEU A 165 -8.84 11.04 1.85
N ALA A 166 -8.04 11.42 2.84
CA ALA A 166 -8.23 10.94 4.21
C ALA A 166 -9.57 11.42 4.81
N LEU A 167 -9.96 12.66 4.54
CA LEU A 167 -11.26 13.23 4.95
C LEU A 167 -12.42 12.48 4.26
N ASP A 168 -12.33 12.24 2.96
CA ASP A 168 -13.32 11.46 2.21
C ASP A 168 -13.50 10.05 2.77
N LEU A 169 -12.39 9.39 3.12
CA LEU A 169 -12.37 8.04 3.69
C LEU A 169 -12.71 8.02 5.18
N LYS A 170 -12.79 9.18 5.84
CA LYS A 170 -12.94 9.34 7.29
C LYS A 170 -11.85 8.58 8.08
N ASP A 171 -10.62 8.55 7.55
CA ASP A 171 -9.48 7.90 8.19
C ASP A 171 -8.68 8.90 9.02
N LEU A 172 -9.01 8.98 10.32
CA LEU A 172 -8.40 9.93 11.25
C LEU A 172 -6.88 9.81 11.37
N ARG A 173 -6.32 8.61 11.21
CA ARG A 173 -4.87 8.40 11.30
C ARG A 173 -4.17 9.01 10.08
N LYS A 174 -4.72 8.77 8.88
CA LYS A 174 -4.18 9.34 7.65
C LYS A 174 -4.42 10.85 7.58
N GLU A 175 -5.53 11.35 8.12
CA GLU A 175 -5.80 12.78 8.24
C GLU A 175 -4.72 13.47 9.09
N LEU A 176 -4.45 12.93 10.29
CA LEU A 176 -3.41 13.46 11.17
C LEU A 176 -2.03 13.47 10.49
N ALA A 177 -1.66 12.37 9.82
CA ALA A 177 -0.39 12.29 9.10
C ALA A 177 -0.26 13.34 8.00
N ALA A 178 -1.31 13.56 7.20
CA ALA A 178 -1.32 14.56 6.15
C ALA A 178 -1.23 15.99 6.72
N ARG A 179 -1.93 16.29 7.83
CA ARG A 179 -1.83 17.59 8.51
C ARG A 179 -0.44 17.85 9.08
N ILE A 180 0.20 16.84 9.67
CA ILE A 180 1.59 16.95 10.15
C ILE A 180 2.53 17.25 8.98
N MET A 181 2.35 16.60 7.83
CA MET A 181 3.16 16.87 6.64
C MET A 181 2.98 18.31 6.16
N LEU A 182 1.73 18.79 6.01
CA LEU A 182 1.46 20.17 5.61
C LEU A 182 2.05 21.18 6.61
N GLY A 183 1.91 20.92 7.91
CA GLY A 183 2.51 21.75 8.95
C GLY A 183 4.03 21.81 8.85
N ARG A 184 4.70 20.70 8.49
CA ARG A 184 6.15 20.66 8.25
C ARG A 184 6.56 21.46 7.02
N LEU A 185 5.76 21.47 5.97
CA LEU A 185 6.05 22.17 4.71
C LEU A 185 5.88 23.69 4.80
N ALA A 186 5.12 24.16 5.80
CA ALA A 186 4.84 25.58 6.02
C ALA A 186 5.86 26.30 6.92
N LEU A 187 6.89 25.59 7.42
CA LEU A 187 7.94 26.10 8.30
C LEU A 187 9.27 26.21 7.57
#